data_AF-A0A1T3C966-F1
#
_entry.id   AF-A0A1T3C966-F1
#
_cell.length_a   1.000
_cell.length_b   1.000
_cell.length_c   1.000
_cell.angle_alpha   90.00
_cell.angle_beta   90.00
_cell.angle_gamma   90.00
#
_symmetry.space_group_name_H-M   'P 1'
#
loop_
_entity.id
_entity.type
_entity.pdbx_description
1 polymer ?
#
loop_
_entity_poly.entity_id
_entity_poly.type
_entity_poly.pdbx_seq_one_letter_code
_entity_poly.pdbx_strand_id
1 'polypeptide(L)'
;MIPAAVWAYLGDQAQSAAIMSQYFQTIHKWIPIISQVRLTSLADLELGNRPRADFALLLLAMKLIQNVPGSSSNAVKDLLYICAKEFAASLEIAGVYTLLKLQANLLISVYEMGHGIFPAAYVSVGCCVTQAMVLGIHNREAPQILEQPRTWIDWEERQRVWWLVVILERYITSVGDNRPLLSADPKTTSHLPVNDDSWDSGQAMYPERLILSSSKHLSASPFARLAQASHLQGEVIKHCNDDTRSLALVQNDVEVLSQVLWSFLEVIGKDRSSMMHFYSSVGVCLSALMKLCDHHSCDSFAIYNDRALDVTEMALAREIALRCQSIMKDCIFKAMSFIEVLGEMVQDQESIENLASLSPWFLDSIYQCLANIVYLMATTPAVEASGYPSQVSLCMDLLRKANQRWNVAGAYLEAIDLIEHELKVSHY
;
A
#
# COMPACT_ATOMS: atom_id res chain seq x y z
N MET A 1 -9.99 -10.63 28.90
CA MET A 1 -11.28 -9.97 29.22
C MET A 1 -11.49 -8.85 28.21
N ILE A 2 -12.69 -8.70 27.65
CA ILE A 2 -12.98 -7.62 26.69
C ILE A 2 -13.37 -6.36 27.47
N PRO A 3 -12.67 -5.21 27.30
CA PRO A 3 -12.99 -3.97 28.01
C PRO A 3 -14.39 -3.44 27.69
N ALA A 4 -15.03 -2.75 28.65
CA ALA A 4 -16.36 -2.17 28.47
C ALA A 4 -16.43 -1.14 27.32
N ALA A 5 -15.36 -0.37 27.11
CA ALA A 5 -15.26 0.58 25.99
C ALA A 5 -15.36 -0.13 24.63
N VAL A 6 -14.78 -1.32 24.49
CA VAL A 6 -14.88 -2.12 23.25
C VAL A 6 -16.34 -2.54 23.01
N TRP A 7 -17.03 -2.99 24.06
CA TRP A 7 -18.46 -3.34 23.97
C TRP A 7 -19.34 -2.17 23.55
N ALA A 8 -19.04 -0.95 23.99
CA ALA A 8 -19.77 0.24 23.58
C ALA A 8 -19.68 0.50 22.06
N TYR A 9 -18.56 0.14 21.42
CA TYR A 9 -18.40 0.28 19.97
C TYR A 9 -18.97 -0.90 19.16
N LEU A 10 -18.85 -2.13 19.68
CA LEU A 10 -19.38 -3.32 19.00
C LEU A 10 -20.90 -3.41 19.08
N GLY A 11 -21.48 -2.90 20.17
CA GLY A 11 -22.92 -2.89 20.36
C GLY A 11 -23.50 -4.29 20.55
N ASP A 12 -24.73 -4.48 20.08
CA ASP A 12 -25.39 -5.78 20.11
C ASP A 12 -24.95 -6.71 18.94
N GLN A 13 -25.52 -7.91 18.92
CA GLN A 13 -25.25 -8.91 17.88
C GLN A 13 -25.59 -8.39 16.47
N ALA A 14 -26.65 -7.62 16.30
CA ALA A 14 -27.07 -7.09 15.00
C ALA A 14 -26.09 -6.02 14.51
N GLN A 15 -25.62 -5.15 15.40
CA GLN A 15 -24.61 -4.14 15.10
C GLN A 15 -23.27 -4.78 14.72
N SER A 16 -22.84 -5.82 15.45
CA SER A 16 -21.63 -6.58 15.14
C SER A 16 -21.71 -7.29 13.79
N ALA A 17 -22.87 -7.88 13.46
CA ALA A 17 -23.11 -8.49 12.15
C ALA A 17 -23.11 -7.46 11.01
N ALA A 18 -23.67 -6.27 11.24
CA ALA A 18 -23.66 -5.17 10.27
C ALA A 18 -22.23 -4.68 9.96
N ILE A 19 -21.38 -4.52 10.99
CA ILE A 19 -19.95 -4.15 10.82
C ILE A 19 -19.24 -5.14 9.91
N MET A 20 -19.45 -6.44 10.15
CA MET A 20 -18.83 -7.51 9.37
C MET A 20 -19.35 -7.53 7.92
N SER A 21 -20.67 -7.38 7.73
CA SER A 21 -21.28 -7.34 6.40
C SER A 21 -20.75 -6.18 5.56
N GLN A 22 -20.68 -4.97 6.15
CA GLN A 22 -20.17 -3.78 5.48
C GLN A 22 -18.67 -3.91 5.13
N TYR A 23 -17.87 -4.54 6.00
CA TYR A 23 -16.46 -4.84 5.72
C TYR A 23 -16.30 -5.70 4.47
N PHE A 24 -17.07 -6.79 4.35
CA PHE A 24 -16.99 -7.69 3.19
C PHE A 24 -17.49 -7.02 1.89
N GLN A 25 -18.42 -6.08 1.99
CA GLN A 25 -18.92 -5.33 0.82
C GLN A 25 -17.95 -4.24 0.33
N THR A 26 -16.98 -3.82 1.16
CA THR A 26 -16.12 -2.66 0.90
C THR A 26 -14.63 -3.00 0.96
N ILE A 27 -14.06 -3.05 2.15
CA ILE A 27 -12.62 -3.19 2.42
C ILE A 27 -12.06 -4.52 1.91
N HIS A 28 -12.81 -5.61 2.09
CA HIS A 28 -12.40 -6.95 1.68
C HIS A 28 -12.10 -7.06 0.19
N LYS A 29 -12.75 -6.26 -0.66
CA LYS A 29 -12.54 -6.26 -2.12
C LYS A 29 -11.11 -5.92 -2.53
N TRP A 30 -10.37 -5.21 -1.69
CA TRP A 30 -8.99 -4.79 -1.96
C TRP A 30 -8.00 -5.21 -0.86
N ILE A 31 -8.49 -5.69 0.29
CA ILE A 31 -7.73 -6.44 1.31
C ILE A 31 -8.45 -7.76 1.65
N PRO A 32 -8.43 -8.75 0.74
CA PRO A 32 -9.10 -10.03 0.96
C PRO A 32 -8.28 -10.97 1.86
N ILE A 33 -7.89 -10.54 3.07
CA ILE A 33 -7.05 -11.35 3.99
C ILE A 33 -7.83 -12.22 4.98
N ILE A 34 -9.15 -12.09 5.00
CA ILE A 34 -10.03 -12.77 5.96
C ILE A 34 -11.00 -13.66 5.19
N SER A 35 -11.11 -14.92 5.56
CA SER A 35 -12.06 -15.83 4.90
C SER A 35 -13.49 -15.50 5.31
N GLN A 36 -14.32 -15.07 4.36
CA GLN A 36 -15.74 -14.79 4.63
C GLN A 36 -16.46 -16.03 5.16
N VAL A 37 -16.22 -17.20 4.58
CA VAL A 37 -16.82 -18.47 5.01
C VAL A 37 -16.42 -18.82 6.44
N ARG A 38 -15.13 -18.74 6.79
CA ARG A 38 -14.68 -19.06 8.15
C ARG A 38 -15.14 -18.04 9.17
N LEU A 39 -15.09 -16.76 8.85
CA LEU A 39 -15.49 -15.71 9.78
C LEU A 39 -17.00 -15.75 10.04
N THR A 40 -17.82 -16.02 9.01
CA THR A 40 -19.28 -16.17 9.17
C THR A 40 -19.59 -17.35 10.09
N SER A 41 -18.97 -18.51 9.87
CA SER A 41 -19.13 -19.68 10.75
C SER A 41 -18.67 -19.42 12.19
N LEU A 42 -17.61 -18.63 12.38
CA LEU A 42 -17.15 -18.22 13.70
C LEU A 42 -18.14 -17.23 14.35
N ALA A 43 -18.68 -16.29 13.58
CA ALA A 43 -19.64 -15.31 14.04
C ALA A 43 -20.94 -15.96 14.54
N ASP A 44 -21.43 -17.01 13.86
CA ASP A 44 -22.59 -17.79 14.30
C ASP A 44 -22.41 -18.42 15.69
N LEU A 45 -21.16 -18.80 16.03
CA LEU A 45 -20.82 -19.37 17.34
C LEU A 45 -20.62 -18.30 18.42
N GLU A 46 -20.00 -17.18 18.06
CA GLU A 46 -19.45 -16.21 19.02
C GLU A 46 -20.41 -15.04 19.32
N LEU A 47 -21.19 -14.55 18.34
CA LEU A 47 -22.00 -13.33 18.47
C LEU A 47 -23.21 -13.47 19.41
N GLY A 48 -23.61 -14.70 19.77
CA GLY A 48 -24.65 -14.98 20.77
C GLY A 48 -24.11 -15.37 22.15
N ASN A 49 -22.79 -15.43 22.32
CA ASN A 49 -22.12 -15.96 23.51
C ASN A 49 -21.15 -14.93 24.11
N ARG A 50 -20.17 -15.37 24.92
CA ARG A 50 -19.04 -14.54 25.35
C ARG A 50 -17.94 -14.65 24.29
N PRO A 51 -17.79 -13.68 23.37
CA PRO A 51 -16.85 -13.82 22.27
C PRO A 51 -15.41 -13.83 22.78
N ARG A 52 -14.56 -14.52 22.03
CA ARG A 52 -13.11 -14.43 22.20
C ARG A 52 -12.63 -13.00 21.98
N ALA A 53 -11.61 -12.62 22.74
CA ALA A 53 -11.12 -11.25 22.72
C ALA A 53 -10.45 -10.84 21.40
N ASP A 54 -9.81 -11.77 20.70
CA ASP A 54 -9.21 -11.53 19.37
C ASP A 54 -10.25 -11.40 18.27
N PHE A 55 -11.36 -12.14 18.35
CA PHE A 55 -12.51 -11.94 17.47
C PHE A 55 -13.16 -10.57 17.70
N ALA A 56 -13.34 -10.16 18.96
CA ALA A 56 -13.83 -8.81 19.29
C ALA A 56 -12.89 -7.71 18.79
N LEU A 57 -11.57 -7.91 18.87
CA LEU A 57 -10.59 -6.95 18.33
C LEU A 57 -10.69 -6.86 16.82
N LEU A 58 -10.88 -8.00 16.13
CA LEU A 58 -11.06 -8.01 14.67
C LEU A 58 -12.31 -7.22 14.26
N LEU A 59 -13.45 -7.42 14.92
CA LEU A 59 -14.67 -6.64 14.65
C LEU A 59 -14.46 -5.15 14.93
N LEU A 60 -13.75 -4.80 16.00
CA LEU A 60 -13.42 -3.42 16.32
C LEU A 60 -12.54 -2.78 15.24
N ALA A 61 -11.53 -3.51 14.75
CA ALA A 61 -10.65 -3.07 13.68
C ALA A 61 -11.39 -2.96 12.33
N MET A 62 -12.33 -3.87 12.04
CA MET A 62 -13.24 -3.76 10.90
C MET A 62 -14.09 -2.49 10.99
N LYS A 63 -14.63 -2.17 12.17
CA LYS A 63 -15.37 -0.92 12.37
C LYS A 63 -14.47 0.30 12.17
N LEU A 64 -13.25 0.26 12.73
CA LEU A 64 -12.28 1.34 12.65
C LEU A 64 -11.88 1.65 11.20
N ILE A 65 -11.51 0.64 10.40
CA ILE A 65 -11.06 0.88 9.02
C ILE A 65 -12.16 1.50 8.14
N GLN A 66 -13.43 1.29 8.50
CA GLN A 66 -14.61 1.87 7.83
C GLN A 66 -14.92 3.29 8.32
N ASN A 67 -14.30 3.75 9.41
CA ASN A 67 -14.50 5.08 9.98
C ASN A 67 -13.70 6.16 9.21
N VAL A 68 -14.31 7.33 9.03
CA VAL A 68 -13.69 8.51 8.42
C VAL A 68 -13.70 9.65 9.46
N PRO A 69 -12.56 9.97 10.09
CA PRO A 69 -12.48 10.92 11.22
C PRO A 69 -12.51 12.41 10.79
N GLY A 70 -12.80 12.69 9.52
CA GLY A 70 -12.91 14.03 8.95
C GLY A 70 -11.57 14.67 8.56
N SER A 71 -10.52 14.55 9.36
CA SER A 71 -9.16 15.02 9.03
C SER A 71 -8.08 14.12 9.66
N SER A 72 -6.83 14.24 9.18
CA SER A 72 -5.68 13.51 9.74
C SER A 72 -5.43 13.87 11.21
N SER A 73 -5.55 15.16 11.57
CA SER A 73 -5.42 15.63 12.96
C SER A 73 -6.49 15.05 13.88
N ASN A 74 -7.71 14.85 13.36
CA ASN A 74 -8.79 14.20 14.08
C ASN A 74 -8.59 12.69 14.17
N ALA A 75 -8.03 12.05 13.13
CA ALA A 75 -7.77 10.61 13.08
C ALA A 75 -6.91 10.13 14.25
N VAL A 76 -5.85 10.88 14.59
CA VAL A 76 -4.96 10.55 15.72
C VAL A 76 -5.67 10.64 17.08
N LYS A 77 -6.71 11.47 17.18
CA LYS A 77 -7.48 11.72 18.41
C LYS A 77 -8.79 10.94 18.45
N ASP A 78 -9.09 10.15 17.42
CA ASP A 78 -10.32 9.40 17.30
C ASP A 78 -10.40 8.35 18.44
N LEU A 79 -11.50 8.40 19.20
CA LEU A 79 -11.65 7.56 20.39
C LEU A 79 -11.80 6.07 20.03
N LEU A 80 -12.29 5.74 18.83
CA LEU A 80 -12.36 4.36 18.35
C LEU A 80 -10.96 3.85 17.99
N TYR A 81 -10.13 4.69 17.35
CA TYR A 81 -8.72 4.38 17.09
C TYR A 81 -7.94 4.12 18.38
N ILE A 82 -8.03 5.04 19.35
CA ILE A 82 -7.35 4.90 20.65
C ILE A 82 -7.80 3.61 21.35
N CYS A 83 -9.12 3.36 21.41
CA CYS A 83 -9.67 2.13 21.99
C CYS A 83 -9.15 0.86 21.31
N ALA A 84 -9.02 0.86 19.98
CA ALA A 84 -8.50 -0.29 19.24
C ALA A 84 -7.02 -0.54 19.54
N LYS A 85 -6.20 0.51 19.61
CA LYS A 85 -4.76 0.41 19.96
C LYS A 85 -4.55 -0.10 21.38
N GLU A 86 -5.27 0.45 22.36
CA GLU A 86 -5.21 0.00 23.75
C GLU A 86 -5.63 -1.46 23.89
N PHE A 87 -6.72 -1.85 23.20
CA PHE A 87 -7.19 -3.22 23.26
C PHE A 87 -6.20 -4.19 22.59
N ALA A 88 -5.65 -3.85 21.43
CA ALA A 88 -4.62 -4.63 20.75
C ALA A 88 -3.37 -4.84 21.63
N ALA A 89 -2.90 -3.77 22.28
CA ALA A 89 -1.76 -3.82 23.20
C ALA A 89 -2.06 -4.71 24.43
N SER A 90 -3.26 -4.62 24.99
CA SER A 90 -3.66 -5.47 26.13
C SER A 90 -3.66 -6.97 25.78
N LEU A 91 -4.04 -7.33 24.54
CA LEU A 91 -4.00 -8.71 24.08
C LEU A 91 -2.57 -9.20 23.83
N GLU A 92 -1.68 -8.32 23.38
CA GLU A 92 -0.25 -8.61 23.23
C GLU A 92 0.40 -8.89 24.59
N ILE A 93 0.13 -8.07 25.61
CA ILE A 93 0.60 -8.31 26.99
C ILE A 93 0.06 -9.65 27.53
N ALA A 94 -1.18 -10.00 27.18
CA ALA A 94 -1.80 -11.27 27.56
C ALA A 94 -1.28 -12.48 26.77
N GLY A 95 -0.31 -12.31 25.86
CA GLY A 95 0.28 -13.40 25.07
C GLY A 95 -0.65 -13.98 24.01
N VAL A 96 -1.65 -13.21 23.55
CA VAL A 96 -2.56 -13.65 22.49
C VAL A 96 -1.87 -13.50 21.14
N TYR A 97 -1.42 -14.61 20.56
CA TYR A 97 -0.84 -14.66 19.22
C TYR A 97 -1.71 -15.53 18.31
N THR A 98 -2.69 -14.90 17.65
CA THR A 98 -3.61 -15.57 16.74
C THR A 98 -3.64 -14.87 15.38
N LEU A 99 -4.09 -15.59 14.35
CA LEU A 99 -4.26 -15.01 13.01
C LEU A 99 -5.27 -13.85 13.03
N LEU A 100 -6.36 -13.96 13.80
CA LEU A 100 -7.37 -12.92 13.97
C LEU A 100 -6.78 -11.63 14.54
N LYS A 101 -5.90 -11.73 15.56
CA LYS A 101 -5.21 -10.56 16.12
C LYS A 101 -4.29 -9.91 15.07
N LEU A 102 -3.54 -10.69 14.31
CA LEU A 102 -2.67 -10.15 13.26
C LEU A 102 -3.50 -9.46 12.15
N GLN A 103 -4.60 -10.07 11.72
CA GLN A 103 -5.54 -9.45 10.79
C GLN A 103 -6.09 -8.13 11.33
N ALA A 104 -6.46 -8.08 12.61
CA ALA A 104 -6.93 -6.84 13.25
C ALA A 104 -5.84 -5.75 13.27
N ASN A 105 -4.61 -6.11 13.65
CA ASN A 105 -3.47 -5.19 13.68
C ASN A 105 -3.11 -4.66 12.28
N LEU A 106 -3.26 -5.49 11.24
CA LEU A 106 -3.08 -5.04 9.86
C LEU A 106 -4.15 -4.02 9.46
N LEU A 107 -5.43 -4.26 9.80
CA LEU A 107 -6.50 -3.29 9.53
C LEU A 107 -6.27 -1.96 10.28
N ILE A 108 -5.80 -2.00 11.53
CA ILE A 108 -5.40 -0.81 12.28
C ILE A 108 -4.24 -0.08 11.58
N SER A 109 -3.22 -0.81 11.10
CA SER A 109 -2.08 -0.22 10.40
C SER A 109 -2.49 0.44 9.07
N VAL A 110 -3.45 -0.16 8.34
CA VAL A 110 -4.01 0.43 7.12
C VAL A 110 -4.82 1.69 7.45
N TYR A 111 -5.56 1.72 8.57
CA TYR A 111 -6.24 2.94 9.04
C TYR A 111 -5.23 4.06 9.30
N GLU A 112 -4.14 3.75 10.01
CA GLU A 112 -3.06 4.72 10.29
C GLU A 112 -2.45 5.26 9.00
N MET A 113 -2.11 4.39 8.04
CA MET A 113 -1.57 4.80 6.74
C MET A 113 -2.60 5.62 5.93
N GLY A 114 -3.85 5.16 5.81
CA GLY A 114 -4.88 5.80 5.00
C GLY A 114 -5.32 7.17 5.52
N HIS A 115 -5.14 7.44 6.81
CA HIS A 115 -5.44 8.73 7.42
C HIS A 115 -4.22 9.59 7.74
N GLY A 116 -3.04 9.22 7.22
CA GLY A 116 -1.83 10.04 7.30
C GLY A 116 -1.11 10.01 8.66
N ILE A 117 -1.32 8.98 9.48
CA ILE A 117 -0.65 8.77 10.77
C ILE A 117 0.65 7.98 10.56
N PHE A 118 1.53 8.46 9.67
CA PHE A 118 2.68 7.69 9.17
C PHE A 118 3.66 7.18 10.25
N PRO A 119 4.03 7.95 11.29
CA PRO A 119 4.91 7.43 12.35
C PRO A 119 4.30 6.22 13.07
N ALA A 120 2.99 6.26 13.35
CA ALA A 120 2.30 5.13 13.97
C ALA A 120 2.19 3.96 12.99
N ALA A 121 1.83 4.23 11.73
CA ALA A 121 1.73 3.21 10.68
C ALA A 121 3.04 2.42 10.52
N TYR A 122 4.18 3.12 10.51
CA TYR A 122 5.51 2.51 10.40
C TYR A 122 5.83 1.57 11.59
N VAL A 123 5.53 2.00 12.81
CA VAL A 123 5.73 1.16 14.00
C VAL A 123 4.77 -0.03 14.00
N SER A 124 3.48 0.20 13.71
CA SER A 124 2.47 -0.85 13.71
C SER A 124 2.73 -1.91 12.65
N VAL A 125 3.17 -1.54 11.44
CA VAL A 125 3.52 -2.52 10.41
C VAL A 125 4.76 -3.32 10.81
N GLY A 126 5.76 -2.71 11.45
CA GLY A 126 6.89 -3.43 12.03
C GLY A 126 6.46 -4.47 13.06
N CYS A 127 5.54 -4.10 13.96
CA CYS A 127 4.92 -5.07 14.88
C CYS A 127 4.17 -6.19 14.14
N CYS A 128 3.45 -5.88 13.06
CA CYS A 128 2.76 -6.88 12.24
C CYS A 128 3.74 -7.86 11.57
N VAL A 129 4.87 -7.36 11.06
CA VAL A 129 5.94 -8.19 10.48
C VAL A 129 6.48 -9.16 11.53
N THR A 130 6.85 -8.66 12.72
CA THR A 130 7.36 -9.51 13.81
C THR A 130 6.31 -10.50 14.29
N GLN A 131 5.03 -10.10 14.41
CA GLN A 131 3.95 -11.01 14.80
C GLN A 131 3.71 -12.10 13.74
N ALA A 132 3.78 -11.78 12.45
CA ALA A 132 3.73 -12.77 11.37
C ALA A 132 4.90 -13.76 11.43
N MET A 133 6.09 -13.28 11.81
CA MET A 133 7.25 -14.14 12.03
C MET A 133 7.04 -15.09 13.21
N VAL A 134 6.56 -14.57 14.34
CA VAL A 134 6.20 -15.32 15.55
C VAL A 134 5.12 -16.39 15.27
N LEU A 135 4.13 -16.09 14.44
CA LEU A 135 3.12 -17.05 14.01
C LEU A 135 3.65 -18.13 13.06
N GLY A 136 4.83 -17.93 12.46
CA GLY A 136 5.45 -18.87 11.52
C GLY A 136 4.91 -18.78 10.08
N ILE A 137 4.06 -17.81 9.75
CA ILE A 137 3.40 -17.75 8.42
C ILE A 137 4.35 -17.32 7.29
N HIS A 138 5.43 -16.62 7.62
CA HIS A 138 6.47 -16.20 6.68
C HIS A 138 7.32 -17.36 6.12
N ASN A 139 7.53 -18.41 6.91
CA ASN A 139 8.37 -19.55 6.54
C ASN A 139 7.91 -20.81 7.26
N ARG A 140 7.58 -21.85 6.49
CA ARG A 140 7.11 -23.15 7.01
C ARG A 140 8.16 -23.91 7.82
N GLU A 141 9.44 -23.58 7.64
CA GLU A 141 10.56 -24.18 8.36
C GLU A 141 10.86 -23.48 9.69
N ALA A 142 10.30 -22.28 9.91
CA ALA A 142 10.48 -21.55 11.16
C ALA A 142 9.66 -22.18 12.30
N PRO A 143 9.95 -21.86 13.59
CA PRO A 143 9.07 -22.23 14.70
C PRO A 143 7.62 -21.80 14.43
N GLN A 144 6.68 -22.74 14.58
CA GLN A 144 5.27 -22.51 14.31
C GLN A 144 4.50 -22.44 15.63
N ILE A 145 3.88 -21.28 15.90
CA ILE A 145 2.87 -21.17 16.99
C ILE A 145 1.51 -21.64 16.49
N LEU A 146 1.17 -21.34 15.24
CA LEU A 146 -0.06 -21.84 14.63
C LEU A 146 0.08 -23.32 14.31
N GLU A 147 -0.99 -24.09 14.54
CA GLU A 147 -1.07 -25.46 14.06
C GLU A 147 -0.90 -25.51 12.53
N GLN A 148 -0.49 -26.66 11.99
CA GLN A 148 -0.39 -26.82 10.54
C GLN A 148 -1.76 -26.58 9.87
N PRO A 149 -1.79 -25.90 8.70
CA PRO A 149 -3.04 -25.68 7.99
C PRO A 149 -3.75 -26.99 7.67
N ARG A 150 -4.99 -27.14 8.15
CA ARG A 150 -5.78 -28.37 7.96
C ARG A 150 -6.60 -28.36 6.68
N THR A 151 -6.89 -27.18 6.14
CA THR A 151 -7.68 -26.98 4.94
C THR A 151 -6.98 -26.04 3.97
N TRP A 152 -7.36 -26.10 2.70
CA TRP A 152 -6.88 -25.16 1.68
C TRP A 152 -7.20 -23.71 2.06
N ILE A 153 -8.41 -23.45 2.58
CA ILE A 153 -8.84 -22.11 3.02
C ILE A 153 -7.92 -21.59 4.13
N ASP A 154 -7.55 -22.43 5.10
CA ASP A 154 -6.65 -22.01 6.19
C ASP A 154 -5.23 -21.73 5.70
N TRP A 155 -4.75 -22.48 4.71
CA TRP A 155 -3.47 -22.20 4.08
C TRP A 155 -3.51 -20.88 3.29
N GLU A 156 -4.52 -20.68 2.46
CA GLU A 156 -4.70 -19.49 1.61
C GLU A 156 -4.87 -18.22 2.47
N GLU A 157 -5.61 -18.29 3.58
CA GLU A 157 -5.77 -17.17 4.51
C GLU A 157 -4.42 -16.69 5.07
N ARG A 158 -3.57 -17.64 5.50
CA ARG A 158 -2.23 -17.32 6.02
C ARG A 158 -1.33 -16.72 4.94
N GLN A 159 -1.43 -17.20 3.70
CA GLN A 159 -0.70 -16.62 2.57
C GLN A 159 -1.16 -15.19 2.27
N ARG A 160 -2.48 -14.94 2.24
CA ARG A 160 -3.03 -13.61 2.00
C ARG A 160 -2.66 -12.62 3.10
N VAL A 161 -2.68 -13.06 4.36
CA VAL A 161 -2.19 -12.27 5.50
C VAL A 161 -0.70 -11.94 5.36
N TRP A 162 0.14 -12.92 4.98
CA TRP A 162 1.56 -12.68 4.74
C TRP A 162 1.80 -11.68 3.60
N TRP A 163 1.07 -11.82 2.48
CA TRP A 163 1.18 -10.88 1.37
C TRP A 163 0.77 -9.46 1.77
N LEU A 164 -0.27 -9.27 2.60
CA LEU A 164 -0.60 -7.94 3.08
C LEU A 164 0.48 -7.35 4.00
N VAL A 165 1.11 -8.17 4.86
CA VAL A 165 2.26 -7.72 5.67
C VAL A 165 3.35 -7.15 4.75
N VAL A 166 3.69 -7.89 3.69
CA VAL A 166 4.67 -7.45 2.69
C VAL A 166 4.18 -6.17 1.99
N ILE A 167 2.99 -6.16 1.39
CA ILE A 167 2.41 -5.00 0.67
C ILE A 167 2.45 -3.74 1.53
N LEU A 168 1.90 -3.81 2.75
CA LEU A 168 1.78 -2.66 3.63
C LEU A 168 3.15 -2.14 4.09
N GLU A 169 4.10 -3.03 4.37
CA GLU A 169 5.45 -2.63 4.77
C GLU A 169 6.17 -1.89 3.65
N ARG A 170 6.11 -2.40 2.40
CA ARG A 170 6.78 -1.76 1.27
C ARG A 170 6.12 -0.42 0.95
N TYR A 171 4.79 -0.35 1.02
CA TYR A 171 4.06 0.89 0.78
C TYR A 171 4.37 1.99 1.81
N ILE A 172 4.42 1.64 3.10
CA ILE A 172 4.75 2.63 4.14
C ILE A 172 6.23 3.01 4.06
N THR A 173 7.11 2.06 3.74
CA THR A 173 8.55 2.28 3.66
C THR A 173 8.97 3.03 2.40
N SER A 174 8.18 3.00 1.32
CA SER A 174 8.46 3.79 0.12
C SER A 174 8.36 5.30 0.37
N VAL A 175 7.59 5.71 1.38
CA VAL A 175 7.48 7.09 1.83
C VAL A 175 8.71 7.47 2.66
N GLY A 176 9.66 8.13 2.01
CA GLY A 176 10.96 8.53 2.57
C GLY A 176 12.10 7.58 2.18
N ASP A 177 13.32 7.94 2.57
CA ASP A 177 14.55 7.22 2.19
C ASP A 177 15.27 6.63 3.41
N ASN A 178 16.20 5.71 3.15
CA ASN A 178 17.12 5.12 4.11
C ASN A 178 16.45 4.30 5.24
N ARG A 179 15.24 3.78 4.99
CA ARG A 179 14.53 2.88 5.92
C ARG A 179 14.62 1.43 5.44
N PRO A 180 15.19 0.50 6.23
CA PRO A 180 15.32 -0.90 5.83
C PRO A 180 13.96 -1.61 5.85
N LEU A 181 13.84 -2.65 5.02
CA LEU A 181 12.73 -3.60 5.08
C LEU A 181 13.03 -4.67 6.14
N LEU A 182 12.07 -4.94 7.02
CA LEU A 182 12.14 -5.95 8.08
C LEU A 182 11.79 -7.34 7.57
N SER A 183 10.75 -7.47 6.73
CA SER A 183 10.45 -8.77 6.13
C SER A 183 11.41 -9.11 4.99
N ALA A 184 11.87 -10.37 4.98
CA ALA A 184 12.69 -10.91 3.92
C ALA A 184 11.97 -10.85 2.57
N ASP A 185 12.75 -10.78 1.49
CA ASP A 185 12.19 -10.73 0.15
C ASP A 185 11.41 -12.00 -0.19
N PRO A 186 10.22 -11.87 -0.80
CA PRO A 186 9.52 -13.00 -1.37
C PRO A 186 10.42 -13.74 -2.36
N LYS A 187 10.54 -15.06 -2.22
CA LYS A 187 11.24 -15.91 -3.19
C LYS A 187 10.48 -15.90 -4.52
N THR A 188 11.19 -16.10 -5.63
CA THR A 188 10.57 -16.29 -6.97
C THR A 188 9.58 -17.45 -7.01
N THR A 189 9.74 -18.43 -6.10
CA THR A 189 8.85 -19.58 -5.91
C THR A 189 7.71 -19.34 -4.93
N SER A 190 7.58 -18.14 -4.37
CA SER A 190 6.51 -17.78 -3.44
C SER A 190 5.17 -17.85 -4.16
N HIS A 191 4.19 -18.54 -3.56
CA HIS A 191 2.85 -18.64 -4.12
C HIS A 191 2.13 -17.31 -4.05
N LEU A 192 1.54 -16.88 -5.16
CA LEU A 192 0.65 -15.73 -5.20
C LEU A 192 -0.75 -16.12 -4.68
N PRO A 193 -1.51 -15.18 -4.11
CA PRO A 193 -2.91 -15.37 -3.79
C PRO A 193 -3.71 -15.87 -5.00
N VAL A 194 -4.70 -16.70 -4.76
CA VAL A 194 -5.58 -17.22 -5.82
C VAL A 194 -6.59 -16.17 -6.30
N ASN A 195 -7.45 -16.55 -7.24
CA ASN A 195 -8.56 -15.71 -7.68
C ASN A 195 -9.51 -15.39 -6.50
N ASP A 196 -9.96 -14.13 -6.40
CA ASP A 196 -10.75 -13.65 -5.27
C ASP A 196 -12.18 -14.22 -5.24
N ASP A 197 -12.82 -14.49 -6.39
CA ASP A 197 -14.15 -15.12 -6.43
C ASP A 197 -14.09 -16.58 -5.91
N SER A 198 -13.00 -17.29 -6.23
CA SER A 198 -12.76 -18.65 -5.74
C SER A 198 -12.48 -18.65 -4.23
N TRP A 199 -11.78 -17.62 -3.76
CA TRP A 199 -11.53 -17.39 -2.34
C TRP A 199 -12.83 -17.13 -1.57
N ASP A 200 -13.69 -16.24 -2.07
CA ASP A 200 -14.92 -15.82 -1.40
C ASP A 200 -15.98 -16.93 -1.37
N SER A 201 -16.05 -17.74 -2.43
CA SER A 201 -16.95 -18.90 -2.50
C SER A 201 -16.47 -20.10 -1.68
N GLY A 202 -15.26 -20.07 -1.12
CA GLY A 202 -14.66 -21.18 -0.39
C GLY A 202 -14.42 -22.43 -1.26
N GLN A 203 -14.44 -22.29 -2.58
CA GLN A 203 -14.20 -23.39 -3.51
C GLN A 203 -12.72 -23.74 -3.53
N ALA A 204 -12.40 -25.00 -3.19
CA ALA A 204 -11.02 -25.48 -3.25
C ALA A 204 -10.53 -25.50 -4.71
N MET A 205 -9.49 -24.71 -5.00
CA MET A 205 -8.86 -24.70 -6.31
C MET A 205 -7.62 -25.62 -6.33
N TYR A 206 -7.61 -26.56 -7.27
CA TYR A 206 -6.50 -27.50 -7.55
C TYR A 206 -5.46 -26.86 -8.52
N PRO A 207 -4.23 -27.39 -8.61
CA PRO A 207 -2.97 -26.77 -8.20
C PRO A 207 -2.36 -25.76 -9.18
N GLU A 208 -3.13 -25.09 -10.04
CA GLU A 208 -2.59 -24.05 -10.94
C GLU A 208 -2.36 -22.73 -10.18
N ARG A 209 -1.55 -22.81 -9.11
CA ARG A 209 -1.16 -21.67 -8.29
C ARG A 209 -0.04 -20.93 -8.97
N LEU A 210 -0.28 -19.67 -9.29
CA LEU A 210 0.76 -18.77 -9.75
C LEU A 210 1.82 -18.62 -8.66
N ILE A 211 3.07 -18.54 -9.09
CA ILE A 211 4.21 -18.15 -8.26
C ILE A 211 4.67 -16.76 -8.68
N LEU A 212 5.51 -16.13 -7.87
CA LEU A 212 5.98 -14.78 -8.14
C LEU A 212 6.66 -14.63 -9.51
N SER A 213 7.42 -15.65 -9.95
CA SER A 213 8.05 -15.69 -11.28
C SER A 213 7.14 -16.15 -12.43
N SER A 214 5.88 -16.48 -12.16
CA SER A 214 4.93 -16.82 -13.20
C SER A 214 4.79 -15.67 -14.20
N SER A 215 4.62 -16.02 -15.48
CA SER A 215 4.47 -15.04 -16.55
C SER A 215 3.43 -13.99 -16.18
N LYS A 216 3.81 -12.72 -16.28
CA LYS A 216 2.91 -11.58 -16.08
C LYS A 216 1.66 -11.69 -16.96
N HIS A 217 1.71 -12.38 -18.10
CA HIS A 217 0.57 -12.53 -19.02
C HIS A 217 -0.52 -13.52 -18.58
N LEU A 218 -0.29 -14.33 -17.53
CA LEU A 218 -1.30 -15.25 -16.99
C LEU A 218 -2.39 -14.47 -16.23
N SER A 219 -3.64 -14.92 -16.27
CA SER A 219 -4.72 -14.27 -15.50
C SER A 219 -4.47 -14.39 -13.99
N ALA A 220 -4.52 -13.29 -13.25
CA ALA A 220 -4.32 -13.23 -11.80
C ALA A 220 -5.28 -12.23 -11.16
N SER A 221 -5.63 -12.42 -9.89
CA SER A 221 -6.49 -11.48 -9.15
C SER A 221 -5.82 -10.12 -8.94
N PRO A 222 -6.60 -9.05 -8.70
CA PRO A 222 -6.06 -7.76 -8.29
C PRO A 222 -5.13 -7.83 -7.09
N PHE A 223 -5.48 -8.62 -6.07
CA PHE A 223 -4.62 -8.79 -4.90
C PHE A 223 -3.30 -9.52 -5.22
N ALA A 224 -3.32 -10.52 -6.10
CA ALA A 224 -2.09 -11.16 -6.58
C ALA A 224 -1.20 -10.21 -7.39
N ARG A 225 -1.80 -9.32 -8.20
CA ARG A 225 -1.04 -8.27 -8.91
C ARG A 225 -0.46 -7.23 -7.96
N LEU A 226 -1.19 -6.90 -6.90
CA LEU A 226 -0.70 -5.97 -5.88
C LEU A 226 0.50 -6.55 -5.13
N ALA A 227 0.46 -7.85 -4.83
CA ALA A 227 1.60 -8.60 -4.28
C ALA A 227 2.83 -8.53 -5.19
N GLN A 228 2.65 -8.74 -6.51
CA GLN A 228 3.75 -8.61 -7.49
C GLN A 228 4.27 -7.16 -7.59
N ALA A 229 3.37 -6.17 -7.65
CA ALA A 229 3.75 -4.75 -7.67
C ALA A 229 4.57 -4.36 -6.43
N SER A 230 4.16 -4.85 -5.26
CA SER A 230 4.83 -4.57 -3.99
C SER A 230 6.19 -5.27 -3.87
N HIS A 231 6.35 -6.44 -4.50
CA HIS A 231 7.68 -7.06 -4.63
C HIS A 231 8.63 -6.17 -5.45
N LEU A 232 8.19 -5.67 -6.62
CA LEU A 232 8.99 -4.75 -7.43
C LEU A 232 9.30 -3.44 -6.69
N GLN A 233 8.34 -2.91 -5.93
CA GLN A 233 8.55 -1.75 -5.07
C GLN A 233 9.62 -2.02 -4.01
N GLY A 234 9.65 -3.23 -3.43
CA GLY A 234 10.70 -3.66 -2.51
C GLY A 234 12.09 -3.69 -3.15
N GLU A 235 12.20 -4.13 -4.41
CA GLU A 235 13.47 -4.08 -5.16
C GLU A 235 13.96 -2.64 -5.36
N VAL A 236 13.07 -1.70 -5.67
CA VAL A 236 13.39 -0.27 -5.77
C VAL A 236 13.85 0.29 -4.43
N ILE A 237 13.13 0.02 -3.34
CA ILE A 237 13.50 0.50 -1.99
C ILE A 237 14.90 0.01 -1.62
N LYS A 238 15.21 -1.27 -1.84
CA LYS A 238 16.55 -1.82 -1.56
C LYS A 238 17.63 -1.16 -2.41
N HIS A 239 17.36 -0.91 -3.69
CA HIS A 239 18.30 -0.22 -4.56
C HIS A 239 18.58 1.21 -4.08
N CYS A 240 17.54 1.97 -3.71
CA CYS A 240 17.69 3.35 -3.22
C CYS A 240 18.33 3.46 -1.84
N ASN A 241 18.32 2.38 -1.04
CA ASN A 241 18.95 2.36 0.29
C ASN A 241 20.37 1.78 0.26
N ASP A 242 20.90 1.40 -0.92
CA ASP A 242 22.20 0.76 -1.06
C ASP A 242 23.25 1.71 -1.64
N ASP A 243 23.83 2.53 -0.75
CA ASP A 243 24.86 3.51 -1.08
C ASP A 243 26.24 2.88 -1.36
N THR A 244 26.35 1.55 -1.35
CA THR A 244 27.63 0.85 -1.53
C THR A 244 27.93 0.47 -2.97
N ARG A 245 26.96 0.65 -3.89
CA ARG A 245 27.07 0.26 -5.29
C ARG A 245 27.95 1.21 -6.08
N SER A 246 28.70 0.66 -7.04
CA SER A 246 29.39 1.47 -8.03
C SER A 246 28.38 2.09 -9.00
N LEU A 247 28.70 3.27 -9.55
CA LEU A 247 27.83 3.95 -10.52
C LEU A 247 27.47 3.08 -11.73
N ALA A 248 28.36 2.19 -12.16
CA ALA A 248 28.09 1.25 -13.26
C ALA A 248 27.00 0.22 -12.90
N LEU A 249 27.01 -0.28 -11.66
CA LEU A 249 25.94 -1.15 -11.16
C LEU A 249 24.64 -0.37 -10.99
N VAL A 250 24.72 0.86 -10.47
CA VAL A 250 23.55 1.74 -10.35
C VAL A 250 22.88 1.98 -11.70
N GLN A 251 23.65 2.29 -12.74
CA GLN A 251 23.12 2.48 -14.10
C GLN A 251 22.38 1.23 -14.60
N ASN A 252 23.01 0.06 -14.47
CA ASN A 252 22.40 -1.21 -14.86
C ASN A 252 21.12 -1.52 -14.07
N ASP A 253 21.13 -1.27 -12.77
CA ASP A 253 19.98 -1.51 -11.90
C ASP A 253 18.80 -0.59 -12.25
N VAL A 254 19.06 0.70 -12.51
CA VAL A 254 18.05 1.66 -12.99
C VAL A 254 17.42 1.16 -14.29
N GLU A 255 18.23 0.69 -15.25
CA GLU A 255 17.74 0.16 -16.51
C GLU A 255 16.88 -1.10 -16.30
N VAL A 256 17.36 -2.08 -15.56
CA VAL A 256 16.66 -3.34 -15.32
C VAL A 256 15.36 -3.11 -14.54
N LEU A 257 15.41 -2.36 -13.43
CA LEU A 257 14.25 -2.12 -12.58
C LEU A 257 13.17 -1.33 -13.33
N SER A 258 13.55 -0.26 -14.04
CA SER A 258 12.60 0.52 -14.83
C SER A 258 11.99 -0.31 -15.95
N GLN A 259 12.78 -1.12 -16.65
CA GLN A 259 12.27 -1.98 -17.72
C GLN A 259 11.28 -3.03 -17.19
N VAL A 260 11.56 -3.65 -16.04
CA VAL A 260 10.66 -4.65 -15.42
C VAL A 260 9.36 -3.99 -14.97
N LEU A 261 9.42 -2.81 -14.34
CA LEU A 261 8.25 -2.05 -13.92
C LEU A 261 7.37 -1.64 -15.11
N TRP A 262 7.97 -1.10 -16.17
CA TRP A 262 7.26 -0.77 -17.41
C TRP A 262 6.62 -1.99 -18.05
N SER A 263 7.39 -3.07 -18.17
CA SER A 263 6.92 -4.37 -18.62
C SER A 263 5.68 -4.85 -17.86
N PHE A 264 5.67 -4.66 -16.54
CA PHE A 264 4.54 -5.08 -15.72
C PHE A 264 3.34 -4.15 -15.93
N LEU A 265 3.54 -2.82 -15.98
CA LEU A 265 2.52 -1.81 -16.28
C LEU A 265 1.86 -2.01 -17.64
N GLU A 266 2.59 -2.43 -18.67
CA GLU A 266 2.03 -2.79 -19.98
C GLU A 266 1.01 -3.92 -19.89
N VAL A 267 1.17 -4.83 -18.93
CA VAL A 267 0.26 -5.97 -18.77
C VAL A 267 -0.95 -5.60 -17.94
N ILE A 268 -0.77 -4.95 -16.79
CA ILE A 268 -1.86 -4.61 -15.89
C ILE A 268 -2.61 -3.33 -16.29
N GLY A 269 -2.01 -2.47 -17.11
CA GLY A 269 -2.57 -1.21 -17.59
C GLY A 269 -2.61 -1.13 -19.13
N LYS A 270 -2.88 -2.25 -19.80
CA LYS A 270 -2.94 -2.38 -21.27
C LYS A 270 -4.09 -1.56 -21.91
N ASP A 271 -5.20 -1.46 -21.20
CA ASP A 271 -6.42 -0.76 -21.61
C ASP A 271 -7.12 -0.17 -20.38
N ARG A 272 -8.16 0.64 -20.61
CA ARG A 272 -8.93 1.31 -19.55
C ARG A 272 -9.52 0.32 -18.54
N SER A 273 -10.15 -0.77 -19.02
CA SER A 273 -10.79 -1.76 -18.14
C SER A 273 -9.78 -2.46 -17.24
N SER A 274 -8.63 -2.83 -17.79
CA SER A 274 -7.53 -3.45 -17.04
C SER A 274 -6.97 -2.49 -16.00
N MET A 275 -6.77 -1.23 -16.37
CA MET A 275 -6.28 -0.20 -15.47
C MET A 275 -7.24 0.07 -14.31
N MET A 276 -8.55 0.10 -14.58
CA MET A 276 -9.57 0.19 -13.53
C MET A 276 -9.56 -1.03 -12.62
N HIS A 277 -9.42 -2.23 -13.18
CA HIS A 277 -9.42 -3.48 -12.41
C HIS A 277 -8.17 -3.64 -11.54
N PHE A 278 -7.01 -3.18 -12.01
CA PHE A 278 -5.71 -3.31 -11.34
C PHE A 278 -5.17 -1.99 -10.77
N TYR A 279 -6.04 -1.00 -10.53
CA TYR A 279 -5.64 0.38 -10.21
C TYR A 279 -4.68 0.49 -9.01
N SER A 280 -4.85 -0.35 -7.98
CA SER A 280 -3.94 -0.38 -6.83
C SER A 280 -2.53 -0.80 -7.24
N SER A 281 -2.41 -1.83 -8.06
CA SER A 281 -1.13 -2.34 -8.58
C SER A 281 -0.49 -1.34 -9.54
N VAL A 282 -1.29 -0.67 -10.39
CA VAL A 282 -0.81 0.39 -11.29
C VAL A 282 -0.24 1.55 -10.47
N GLY A 283 -0.96 2.01 -9.45
CA GLY A 283 -0.50 3.08 -8.56
C GLY A 283 0.80 2.72 -7.85
N VAL A 284 0.91 1.52 -7.26
CA VAL A 284 2.14 1.08 -6.60
C VAL A 284 3.33 1.02 -7.56
N CYS A 285 3.14 0.55 -8.80
CA CYS A 285 4.21 0.51 -9.79
C CYS A 285 4.64 1.90 -10.28
N LEU A 286 3.70 2.83 -10.45
CA LEU A 286 4.01 4.22 -10.80
C LEU A 286 4.78 4.91 -9.66
N SER A 287 4.34 4.74 -8.41
CA SER A 287 5.08 5.22 -7.23
C SER A 287 6.50 4.64 -7.15
N ALA A 288 6.67 3.36 -7.45
CA ALA A 288 8.00 2.72 -7.48
C ALA A 288 8.90 3.31 -8.59
N LEU A 289 8.37 3.53 -9.80
CA LEU A 289 9.11 4.18 -10.89
C LEU A 289 9.52 5.61 -10.53
N MET A 290 8.59 6.39 -9.97
CA MET A 290 8.85 7.76 -9.56
C MET A 290 9.90 7.81 -8.45
N LYS A 291 9.81 6.96 -7.42
CA LYS A 291 10.85 6.85 -6.38
C LYS A 291 12.23 6.52 -6.97
N LEU A 292 12.30 5.53 -7.87
CA LEU A 292 13.57 5.16 -8.52
C LEU A 292 14.19 6.34 -9.28
N CYS A 293 13.36 7.09 -10.01
CA CYS A 293 13.83 8.21 -10.81
C CYS A 293 14.18 9.43 -9.96
N ASP A 294 13.36 9.74 -8.95
CA ASP A 294 13.56 10.86 -8.03
C ASP A 294 14.86 10.69 -7.24
N HIS A 295 15.10 9.49 -6.71
CA HIS A 295 16.32 9.16 -5.98
C HIS A 295 17.60 9.36 -6.80
N HIS A 296 17.56 9.28 -8.14
CA HIS A 296 18.73 9.52 -9.00
C HIS A 296 18.62 10.82 -9.82
N SER A 297 17.60 11.64 -9.56
CA SER A 297 17.43 12.96 -10.18
C SER A 297 18.19 14.03 -9.39
N CYS A 298 18.37 15.20 -10.02
CA CYS A 298 19.43 16.21 -9.84
C CYS A 298 19.90 16.67 -8.44
N ASP A 299 19.31 16.23 -7.32
CA ASP A 299 19.71 16.64 -5.96
C ASP A 299 20.30 15.50 -5.11
N SER A 300 20.09 14.22 -5.46
CA SER A 300 20.66 13.10 -4.70
C SER A 300 22.16 12.89 -4.90
N PHE A 301 22.78 13.61 -5.84
CA PHE A 301 24.24 13.61 -5.93
C PHE A 301 24.93 14.36 -4.79
N ALA A 302 24.15 15.06 -3.95
CA ALA A 302 24.63 15.50 -2.65
C ALA A 302 25.04 14.33 -1.72
N ILE A 303 24.53 13.10 -1.96
CA ILE A 303 24.92 11.89 -1.22
C ILE A 303 26.37 11.48 -1.54
N TYR A 304 26.87 11.81 -2.75
CA TYR A 304 28.29 11.63 -3.08
C TYR A 304 29.18 12.76 -2.58
N ASN A 305 28.65 13.81 -1.91
CA ASN A 305 29.48 14.95 -1.47
C ASN A 305 30.60 14.56 -0.50
N ASP A 306 30.52 13.39 0.15
CA ASP A 306 31.59 12.89 1.02
C ASP A 306 32.76 12.26 0.22
N ARG A 307 32.60 12.00 -1.09
CA ARG A 307 33.65 11.46 -1.97
C ARG A 307 33.79 12.28 -3.25
N ALA A 308 34.97 12.84 -3.48
CA ALA A 308 35.30 13.45 -4.77
C ALA A 308 35.21 12.41 -5.90
N LEU A 309 34.25 12.59 -6.81
CA LEU A 309 34.10 11.79 -8.02
C LEU A 309 35.15 12.19 -9.05
N ASP A 310 35.68 11.22 -9.79
CA ASP A 310 36.53 11.51 -10.94
C ASP A 310 35.70 11.97 -12.16
N VAL A 311 36.39 12.39 -13.24
CA VAL A 311 35.73 12.90 -14.46
C VAL A 311 34.84 11.85 -15.13
N THR A 312 35.22 10.57 -15.07
CA THR A 312 34.44 9.47 -15.66
C THR A 312 33.23 9.13 -14.81
N GLU A 313 33.38 9.13 -13.48
CA GLU A 313 32.29 8.96 -12.52
C GLU A 313 31.27 10.10 -12.64
N MET A 314 31.71 11.37 -12.78
CA MET A 314 30.81 12.51 -13.02
C MET A 314 30.04 12.40 -14.34
N ALA A 315 30.69 11.93 -15.41
CA ALA A 315 30.03 11.71 -16.69
C ALA A 315 28.94 10.63 -16.60
N LEU A 316 29.25 9.52 -15.91
CA LEU A 316 28.32 8.42 -15.70
C LEU A 316 27.15 8.81 -14.78
N ALA A 317 27.43 9.52 -13.69
CA ALA A 317 26.42 10.11 -12.81
C ALA A 317 25.44 11.00 -13.58
N ARG A 318 25.95 11.87 -14.46
CA ARG A 318 25.13 12.71 -15.33
C ARG A 318 24.28 11.89 -16.30
N GLU A 319 24.82 10.82 -16.87
CA GLU A 319 24.07 9.93 -17.76
C GLU A 319 22.90 9.26 -17.03
N ILE A 320 23.14 8.74 -15.81
CA ILE A 320 22.11 8.16 -14.95
C ILE A 320 21.01 9.20 -14.66
N ALA A 321 21.40 10.42 -14.27
CA ALA A 321 20.46 11.50 -13.97
C ALA A 321 19.57 11.86 -15.17
N LEU A 322 20.18 12.04 -16.35
CA LEU A 322 19.45 12.34 -17.59
C LEU A 322 18.50 11.19 -17.98
N ARG A 323 18.92 9.94 -17.77
CA ARG A 323 18.09 8.77 -18.00
C ARG A 323 16.89 8.74 -17.06
N CYS A 324 17.09 8.98 -15.77
CA CYS A 324 16.03 9.04 -14.77
C CYS A 324 15.04 10.17 -15.05
N GLN A 325 15.51 11.35 -15.47
CA GLN A 325 14.65 12.43 -15.92
C GLN A 325 13.79 12.05 -17.13
N SER A 326 14.36 11.33 -18.10
CA SER A 326 13.59 10.82 -19.25
C SER A 326 12.50 9.85 -18.79
N ILE A 327 12.86 8.88 -17.93
CA ILE A 327 11.92 7.88 -17.42
C ILE A 327 10.83 8.56 -16.58
N MET A 328 11.17 9.57 -15.77
CA MET A 328 10.22 10.36 -14.98
C MET A 328 9.18 11.04 -15.87
N LYS A 329 9.59 11.65 -17.00
CA LYS A 329 8.65 12.27 -17.95
C LYS A 329 7.69 11.25 -18.56
N ASP A 330 8.20 10.07 -18.96
CA ASP A 330 7.37 8.98 -19.45
C ASP A 330 6.40 8.47 -18.36
N CYS A 331 6.87 8.40 -17.12
CA CYS A 331 6.08 8.00 -15.96
C CYS A 331 4.95 9.00 -15.67
N ILE A 332 5.23 10.30 -15.70
CA ILE A 332 4.22 11.37 -15.58
C ILE A 332 3.16 11.22 -16.68
N PHE A 333 3.57 11.00 -17.93
CA PHE A 333 2.62 10.80 -19.02
C PHE A 333 1.69 9.60 -18.78
N LYS A 334 2.24 8.44 -18.36
CA LYS A 334 1.44 7.27 -18.02
C LYS A 334 0.55 7.51 -16.78
N ALA A 335 1.07 8.21 -15.78
CA ALA A 335 0.34 8.55 -14.56
C ALA A 335 -0.84 9.50 -14.85
N MET A 336 -0.69 10.46 -15.76
CA MET A 336 -1.82 11.32 -16.16
C MET A 336 -2.93 10.52 -16.86
N SER A 337 -2.58 9.59 -17.77
CA SER A 337 -3.56 8.67 -18.35
C SER A 337 -4.25 7.81 -17.28
N PHE A 338 -3.52 7.40 -16.24
CA PHE A 338 -4.08 6.67 -15.11
C PHE A 338 -5.01 7.53 -14.24
N ILE A 339 -4.64 8.78 -13.98
CA ILE A 339 -5.44 9.74 -13.22
C ILE A 339 -6.76 10.05 -13.95
N GLU A 340 -6.76 10.15 -15.28
CA GLU A 340 -8.00 10.30 -16.06
C GLU A 340 -8.95 9.10 -15.86
N VAL A 341 -8.42 7.88 -15.94
CA VAL A 341 -9.18 6.64 -15.72
C VAL A 341 -9.70 6.55 -14.28
N LEU A 342 -8.89 6.91 -13.29
CA LEU A 342 -9.33 7.01 -11.89
C LEU A 342 -10.39 8.10 -11.71
N GLY A 343 -10.24 9.22 -12.41
CA GLY A 343 -11.21 10.31 -12.43
C GLY A 343 -12.58 9.81 -12.85
N GLU A 344 -12.67 8.99 -13.90
CA GLU A 344 -13.91 8.33 -14.35
C GLU A 344 -14.46 7.38 -13.29
N MET A 345 -13.61 6.51 -12.72
CA MET A 345 -14.02 5.58 -11.66
C MET A 345 -14.63 6.28 -10.44
N VAL A 346 -14.10 7.46 -10.08
CA VAL A 346 -14.55 8.24 -8.93
C VAL A 346 -15.69 9.21 -9.31
N GLN A 347 -15.80 9.63 -10.57
CA GLN A 347 -16.92 10.45 -11.07
C GLN A 347 -18.23 9.66 -11.14
N ASP A 348 -18.20 8.39 -11.53
CA ASP A 348 -19.38 7.51 -11.53
C ASP A 348 -19.86 7.14 -10.10
N GLN A 349 -19.17 7.64 -9.06
CA GLN A 349 -19.29 7.19 -7.67
C GLN A 349 -19.58 8.33 -6.68
N GLU A 350 -20.49 9.24 -7.01
CA GLU A 350 -20.83 10.39 -6.13
C GLU A 350 -21.46 10.04 -4.77
N SER A 351 -21.86 8.79 -4.51
CA SER A 351 -22.31 8.39 -3.18
C SER A 351 -21.13 8.04 -2.27
N ILE A 352 -21.17 8.50 -1.01
CA ILE A 352 -20.19 8.16 0.05
C ILE A 352 -20.03 6.64 0.20
N GLU A 353 -21.10 5.87 -0.06
CA GLU A 353 -21.10 4.41 -0.03
C GLU A 353 -20.17 3.79 -1.09
N ASN A 354 -20.01 4.43 -2.25
CA ASN A 354 -19.13 3.95 -3.31
C ASN A 354 -17.64 4.21 -2.99
N LEU A 355 -17.33 5.36 -2.39
CA LEU A 355 -15.97 5.69 -1.93
C LEU A 355 -15.47 4.77 -0.80
N ALA A 356 -16.37 4.12 -0.06
CA ALA A 356 -15.99 3.17 0.99
C ALA A 356 -15.13 2.00 0.47
N SER A 357 -15.32 1.63 -0.80
CA SER A 357 -14.56 0.55 -1.48
C SER A 357 -13.26 1.01 -2.13
N LEU A 358 -12.98 2.32 -2.14
CA LEU A 358 -11.78 2.89 -2.75
C LEU A 358 -10.56 2.58 -1.88
N SER A 359 -9.54 1.93 -2.42
CA SER A 359 -8.29 1.67 -1.71
C SER A 359 -7.40 2.93 -1.68
N PRO A 360 -6.53 3.08 -0.67
CA PRO A 360 -5.58 4.20 -0.62
C PRO A 360 -4.29 3.96 -1.44
N TRP A 361 -4.07 2.76 -1.97
CA TRP A 361 -2.77 2.32 -2.54
C TRP A 361 -2.27 3.14 -3.73
N PHE A 362 -3.14 3.87 -4.42
CA PHE A 362 -2.74 4.69 -5.57
C PHE A 362 -2.39 6.13 -5.20
N LEU A 363 -2.72 6.60 -3.99
CA LEU A 363 -2.65 8.02 -3.63
C LEU A 363 -1.23 8.57 -3.72
N ASP A 364 -0.25 7.80 -3.26
CA ASP A 364 1.17 8.16 -3.34
C ASP A 364 1.63 8.41 -4.79
N SER A 365 1.14 7.64 -5.78
CA SER A 365 1.50 7.89 -7.18
C SER A 365 0.92 9.19 -7.74
N ILE A 366 -0.26 9.61 -7.27
CA ILE A 366 -0.84 10.91 -7.65
C ILE A 366 -0.04 12.03 -7.02
N TYR A 367 0.29 11.90 -5.73
CA TYR A 367 1.09 12.87 -5.00
C TYR A 367 2.47 13.06 -5.66
N GLN A 368 3.20 11.96 -5.93
CA GLN A 368 4.51 12.03 -6.57
C GLN A 368 4.43 12.61 -8.00
N CYS A 369 3.40 12.25 -8.77
CA CYS A 369 3.15 12.84 -10.09
C CYS A 369 2.97 14.36 -9.99
N LEU A 370 2.11 14.80 -9.06
CA LEU A 370 1.79 16.20 -8.84
C LEU A 370 3.02 16.99 -8.38
N ALA A 371 3.77 16.48 -7.40
CA ALA A 371 5.01 17.11 -6.92
C ALA A 371 6.02 17.31 -8.06
N ASN A 372 6.20 16.28 -8.91
CA ASN A 372 7.10 16.37 -10.06
C ASN A 372 6.60 17.34 -11.14
N ILE A 373 5.29 17.41 -11.41
CA ILE A 373 4.73 18.40 -12.35
C ILE A 373 4.94 19.82 -11.82
N VAL A 374 4.69 20.06 -10.52
CA VAL A 374 4.92 21.36 -9.88
C VAL A 374 6.39 21.78 -9.97
N TYR A 375 7.32 20.85 -9.72
CA TYR A 375 8.75 21.09 -9.89
C TYR A 375 9.12 21.42 -11.35
N LEU A 376 8.60 20.65 -12.32
CA LEU A 376 8.83 20.91 -13.74
C LEU A 376 8.27 22.28 -14.18
N MET A 377 7.12 22.69 -13.65
CA MET A 377 6.55 24.01 -13.90
C MET A 377 7.46 25.15 -13.41
N ALA A 378 8.12 24.96 -12.27
CA ALA A 378 9.02 25.98 -11.70
C ALA A 378 10.35 26.06 -12.46
N THR A 379 10.82 24.95 -13.03
CA THR A 379 12.16 24.83 -13.62
C THR A 379 12.20 24.91 -15.15
N THR A 380 11.07 24.76 -15.82
CA THR A 380 10.98 24.71 -17.30
C THR A 380 10.55 26.07 -17.88
N PRO A 381 11.07 26.50 -19.05
CA PRO A 381 10.63 27.73 -19.71
C PRO A 381 9.12 27.75 -19.98
N ALA A 382 8.48 28.92 -19.83
CA ALA A 382 7.02 29.09 -19.90
C ALA A 382 6.36 28.56 -21.20
N VAL A 383 7.09 28.50 -22.32
CA VAL A 383 6.60 28.02 -23.61
C VAL A 383 6.37 26.49 -23.61
N GLU A 384 7.17 25.74 -22.85
CA GLU A 384 7.07 24.28 -22.74
C GLU A 384 6.12 23.83 -21.61
N ALA A 385 5.76 24.75 -20.71
CA ALA A 385 4.95 24.47 -19.52
C ALA A 385 3.43 24.55 -19.73
N SER A 386 2.94 24.84 -20.95
CA SER A 386 1.53 25.19 -21.19
C SER A 386 0.51 24.11 -20.83
N GLY A 387 0.92 22.84 -20.80
CA GLY A 387 0.05 21.71 -20.44
C GLY A 387 0.03 21.37 -18.94
N TYR A 388 1.00 21.82 -18.16
CA TYR A 388 1.10 21.44 -16.75
C TYR A 388 -0.02 22.00 -15.85
N PRO A 389 -0.52 23.25 -16.02
CA PRO A 389 -1.58 23.77 -15.15
C PRO A 389 -2.86 22.93 -15.15
N SER A 390 -3.27 22.37 -16.30
CA SER A 390 -4.44 21.49 -16.37
C SER A 390 -4.19 20.14 -15.71
N GLN A 391 -2.98 19.59 -15.85
CA GLN A 391 -2.58 18.35 -15.19
C GLN A 391 -2.55 18.50 -13.67
N VAL A 392 -1.99 19.61 -13.15
CA VAL A 392 -2.02 19.97 -11.72
C VAL A 392 -3.46 20.01 -11.21
N SER A 393 -4.36 20.69 -11.92
CA SER A 393 -5.77 20.76 -11.54
C SER A 393 -6.40 19.37 -11.42
N LEU A 394 -6.14 18.48 -12.38
CA LEU A 394 -6.70 17.12 -12.38
C LEU A 394 -6.21 16.30 -11.19
N CYS A 395 -4.90 16.34 -10.89
CA CYS A 395 -4.33 15.68 -9.71
C CYS A 395 -4.96 16.20 -8.41
N MET A 396 -5.04 17.53 -8.27
CA MET A 396 -5.61 18.18 -7.07
C MET A 396 -7.08 17.80 -6.88
N ASP A 397 -7.87 17.76 -7.95
CA ASP A 397 -9.29 17.41 -7.88
C ASP A 397 -9.49 15.95 -7.45
N LEU A 398 -8.67 15.02 -7.97
CA LEU A 398 -8.75 13.62 -7.58
C LEU A 398 -8.32 13.41 -6.11
N LEU A 399 -7.26 14.10 -5.65
CA LEU A 399 -6.85 14.07 -4.24
C LEU A 399 -7.94 14.65 -3.32
N ARG A 400 -8.59 15.75 -3.70
CA ARG A 400 -9.72 16.34 -2.95
C ARG A 400 -10.89 15.36 -2.84
N LYS A 401 -11.22 14.63 -3.91
CA LYS A 401 -12.25 13.58 -3.87
C LYS A 401 -11.84 12.41 -2.97
N ALA A 402 -10.61 11.93 -3.12
CA ALA A 402 -10.09 10.84 -2.28
C ALA A 402 -10.03 11.22 -0.78
N ASN A 403 -9.82 12.49 -0.45
CA ASN A 403 -9.81 12.99 0.93
C ASN A 403 -11.15 12.81 1.66
N GLN A 404 -12.26 12.61 0.92
CA GLN A 404 -13.55 12.25 1.53
C GLN A 404 -13.53 10.85 2.17
N ARG A 405 -12.58 10.00 1.78
CA ARG A 405 -12.41 8.64 2.31
C ARG A 405 -11.12 8.46 3.10
N TRP A 406 -10.02 9.04 2.62
CA TRP A 406 -8.66 8.82 3.12
C TRP A 406 -7.99 10.15 3.40
N ASN A 407 -7.82 10.49 4.68
CA ASN A 407 -7.28 11.79 5.05
C ASN A 407 -5.80 11.99 4.68
N VAL A 408 -5.08 10.93 4.30
CA VAL A 408 -3.74 11.06 3.72
C VAL A 408 -3.74 11.89 2.43
N ALA A 409 -4.81 11.86 1.65
CA ALA A 409 -4.93 12.69 0.46
C ALA A 409 -4.99 14.20 0.81
N GLY A 410 -5.63 14.56 1.92
CA GLY A 410 -5.58 15.92 2.47
C GLY A 410 -4.18 16.32 2.91
N ALA A 411 -3.46 15.44 3.59
CA ALA A 411 -2.07 15.68 3.97
C ALA A 411 -1.14 15.87 2.75
N TYR A 412 -1.38 15.14 1.66
CA TYR A 412 -0.66 15.36 0.40
C TYR A 412 -0.94 16.72 -0.23
N LEU A 413 -2.20 17.21 -0.18
CA LEU A 413 -2.53 18.56 -0.65
C LEU A 413 -1.77 19.63 0.15
N GLU A 414 -1.74 19.49 1.47
CA GLU A 414 -0.98 20.40 2.36
C GLU A 414 0.53 20.36 2.06
N ALA A 415 1.08 19.19 1.76
CA ALA A 415 2.49 19.04 1.39
C ALA A 415 2.83 19.73 0.06
N ILE A 416 1.95 19.67 -0.94
CA ILE A 416 2.14 20.36 -2.22
C ILE A 416 2.12 21.88 -2.04
N ASP A 417 1.23 22.41 -1.20
CA ASP A 417 1.19 23.86 -0.89
C ASP A 417 2.53 24.34 -0.30
N LEU A 418 3.18 23.52 0.55
CA LEU A 418 4.51 23.80 1.09
C LEU A 418 5.59 23.78 0.00
N ILE A 419 5.59 22.77 -0.86
CA ILE A 419 6.54 22.66 -1.98
C ILE A 419 6.44 23.88 -2.90
N GLU A 420 5.22 24.30 -3.25
CA GLU A 420 5.02 25.50 -4.06
C GLU A 420 5.55 26.76 -3.38
N HIS A 421 5.40 26.88 -2.06
CA HIS A 421 5.91 28.01 -1.31
C HIS A 421 7.45 28.03 -1.30
N GLU A 422 8.09 26.89 -1.05
CA GLU A 422 9.55 26.76 -1.05
C GLU A 422 10.16 27.08 -2.42
N LEU A 423 9.56 26.57 -3.50
CA LEU A 423 10.01 26.88 -4.86
C LEU A 423 9.89 28.39 -5.16
N LYS A 424 8.78 29.04 -4.78
CA LYS A 424 8.62 30.50 -4.94
C LYS A 424 9.68 31.28 -4.16
N VAL A 425 10.04 30.86 -2.95
CA VAL A 425 11.04 31.54 -2.12
C VAL A 425 12.47 31.35 -2.67
N SER A 426 12.79 30.16 -3.20
CA SER A 426 14.12 29.85 -3.77
C SER A 426 14.50 30.68 -5.01
N HIS A 427 13.52 31.32 -5.65
CA HIS A 427 13.71 32.22 -6.80
C HIS A 427 13.96 33.70 -6.43
N TYR A 428 13.94 34.04 -5.14
CA TYR A 428 14.27 35.37 -4.59
C TYR A 428 15.55 35.32 -3.76
#